data_AF-A0A1L3FF27-F1
#
_entry.id   AF-A0A1L3FF27-F1
#
_cell.length_a   1.000
_cell.length_b   1.000
_cell.length_c   1.000
_cell.angle_alpha   90.00
_cell.angle_beta   90.00
_cell.angle_gamma   90.00
#
_symmetry.space_group_name_H-M   'P 1'
#
loop_
_entity.id
_entity.type
_entity.pdbx_description
1 polymer ?
#
loop_
_entity_poly.entity_id
_entity_poly.type
_entity_poly.pdbx_seq_one_letter_code
_entity_poly.pdbx_strand_id
1 'polypeptide(L)' 'MSSRFVRDLFSFLIDTFVTGMGRLLLREMNEYDPPEILALVIGLAFWALVVFLEYAAVLGW' A
#
# COMPACT_ATOMS: atom_id res chain seq x y z
N MET A 1 -0.72 -14.32 23.36
CA MET A 1 -1.02 -12.87 23.45
C MET A 1 -0.34 -12.08 22.33
N SER A 2 0.85 -12.48 21.88
CA SER A 2 1.61 -11.84 20.79
C SER A 2 0.93 -11.86 19.40
N SER A 3 0.20 -12.93 19.05
CA SER A 3 -0.39 -13.08 17.71
C SER A 3 -1.49 -12.07 17.38
N ARG A 4 -2.32 -11.68 18.36
CA ARG A 4 -3.36 -10.65 18.17
C ARG A 4 -2.75 -9.26 17.98
N PHE A 5 -1.76 -8.92 18.81
CA PHE A 5 -1.05 -7.65 18.69
C PHE A 5 -0.34 -7.51 17.34
N VAL A 6 0.35 -8.55 16.88
CA VAL A 6 1.01 -8.56 15.57
C VAL A 6 -0.03 -8.36 14.46
N ARG A 7 -1.16 -9.07 14.51
CA ARG A 7 -2.23 -8.92 13.51
C ARG A 7 -2.82 -7.50 13.49
N ASP A 8 -3.09 -6.90 14.64
CA ASP A 8 -3.63 -5.55 14.73
C ASP A 8 -2.62 -4.50 14.24
N LEU A 9 -1.33 -4.69 14.57
CA LEU A 9 -0.25 -3.86 14.05
C LEU A 9 -0.16 -3.94 12.53
N PHE A 10 -0.19 -5.15 11.96
CA PHE A 10 -0.18 -5.35 10.51
C PHE A 10 -1.42 -4.74 9.84
N SER A 11 -2.61 -4.91 10.42
CA SER A 11 -3.81 -4.26 9.92
C SER A 11 -3.68 -2.73 9.93
N PHE A 12 -3.16 -2.15 11.01
CA PHE A 12 -2.91 -0.70 11.10
C PHE A 12 -1.87 -0.22 10.07
N LEU A 13 -0.79 -0.98 9.88
CA LEU A 13 0.22 -0.70 8.86
C LEU A 13 -0.37 -0.74 7.45
N ILE A 14 -1.15 -1.77 7.12
CA ILE A 14 -1.79 -1.90 5.81
C ILE A 14 -2.74 -0.72 5.59
N ASP A 15 -3.55 -0.39 6.59
CA ASP A 15 -4.53 0.69 6.43
C ASP A 15 -3.86 2.07 6.27
N THR A 16 -2.80 2.32 7.03
CA THR A 16 -2.06 3.58 6.97
C THR A 16 -1.19 3.69 5.72
N PHE A 17 -0.40 2.67 5.41
CA PHE A 17 0.61 2.72 4.35
C PHE A 17 0.11 2.27 2.99
N VAL A 18 -0.84 1.33 2.93
CA VAL A 18 -1.38 0.82 1.65
C VAL A 18 -2.61 1.64 1.27
N THR A 19 -3.66 1.63 2.09
CA THR A 19 -4.89 2.40 1.80
C THR A 19 -4.62 3.90 1.74
N GLY A 20 -3.84 4.43 2.69
CA GLY A 20 -3.44 5.83 2.72
C GLY A 20 -2.68 6.28 1.47
N MET A 21 -1.69 5.50 1.03
CA MET A 21 -0.96 5.79 -0.21
C MET A 21 -1.85 5.67 -1.44
N GLY A 22 -2.72 4.67 -1.49
CA GLY A 22 -3.66 4.51 -2.58
C GLY A 22 -4.61 5.70 -2.73
N ARG A 23 -5.14 6.23 -1.62
CA ARG A 23 -5.94 7.46 -1.61
C ARG A 23 -5.13 8.66 -2.08
N LEU A 24 -3.88 8.77 -1.66
CA LEU A 24 -2.97 9.84 -2.08
C LEU A 24 -2.73 9.83 -3.60
N LEU A 25 -2.43 8.66 -4.15
CA LEU A 25 -2.22 8.47 -5.59
C LEU A 25 -3.48 8.73 -6.39
N LEU A 26 -4.63 8.26 -5.91
CA LEU A 26 -5.93 8.51 -6.55
C LEU A 26 -6.29 10.00 -6.52
N ARG A 27 -5.94 10.71 -5.45
CA ARG A 27 -6.12 12.16 -5.36
C ARG A 27 -5.28 12.91 -6.40
N GLU A 28 -4.05 12.49 -6.64
CA GLU A 28 -3.21 13.03 -7.74
C GLU A 28 -3.83 12.76 -9.12
N MET A 29 -4.57 11.66 -9.25
CA MET A 29 -5.34 11.34 -10.46
C MET A 29 -6.70 12.07 -10.54
N ASN A 30 -6.94 13.08 -9.70
CA ASN A 30 -8.18 13.85 -9.60
C ASN A 30 -9.40 13.05 -9.08
N GLU A 31 -9.19 11.88 -8.48
CA GLU A 31 -10.23 11.07 -7.83
C GLU A 31 -10.23 11.36 -6.32
N TYR A 32 -11.12 12.26 -5.88
CA TYR A 32 -11.15 12.76 -4.50
C TYR A 32 -11.96 11.89 -3.53
N ASP A 33 -12.91 11.10 -4.04
CA ASP A 33 -13.71 10.16 -3.23
C ASP A 33 -13.61 8.72 -3.80
N PRO A 34 -12.39 8.15 -3.84
CA PRO A 34 -12.19 6.82 -4.40
C PRO A 34 -12.83 5.76 -3.49
N PRO A 35 -13.47 4.73 -4.08
CA PRO A 35 -13.91 3.56 -3.32
C PRO A 35 -12.76 2.97 -2.51
N GLU A 36 -13.03 2.53 -1.29
CA GLU A 36 -12.01 2.01 -0.38
C GLU A 36 -11.21 0.84 -0.98
N ILE A 37 -11.90 -0.04 -1.73
CA ILE A 37 -11.28 -1.14 -2.48
C ILE A 37 -10.33 -0.61 -3.54
N LEU A 38 -10.68 0.48 -4.24
CA LEU A 38 -9.84 1.07 -5.27
C LEU A 38 -8.55 1.63 -4.67
N ALA A 39 -8.65 2.35 -3.54
CA ALA A 39 -7.49 2.83 -2.81
C ALA A 39 -6.60 1.67 -2.34
N LEU A 40 -7.19 0.60 -1.79
CA LEU A 40 -6.42 -0.59 -1.42
C LEU A 40 -5.69 -1.21 -2.63
N VAL A 41 -6.38 -1.39 -3.76
CA VAL A 41 -5.80 -1.99 -4.97
C VAL A 41 -4.66 -1.13 -5.53
N ILE A 42 -4.85 0.18 -5.64
CA ILE A 42 -3.82 1.11 -6.13
C ILE A 42 -2.63 1.15 -5.19
N GLY A 43 -2.88 1.23 -3.87
CA GLY A 43 -1.82 1.18 -2.87
C GLY A 43 -1.03 -0.12 -2.93
N LEU A 44 -1.71 -1.26 -3.10
CA LEU A 44 -1.07 -2.56 -3.20
C LEU A 44 -0.23 -2.68 -4.48
N ALA A 45 -0.76 -2.22 -5.62
CA ALA A 45 -0.06 -2.20 -6.89
C ALA A 45 1.20 -1.32 -6.83
N PHE A 46 1.10 -0.16 -6.17
CA PHE A 46 2.24 0.71 -5.93
C PHE A 46 3.33 0.02 -5.11
N TRP A 47 2.97 -0.58 -3.97
CA TRP A 47 3.93 -1.28 -3.12
C TRP A 47 4.54 -2.52 -3.81
N ALA A 48 3.76 -3.26 -4.59
CA ALA A 48 4.27 -4.37 -5.40
C ALA A 48 5.33 -3.89 -6.41
N LEU A 49 5.09 -2.73 -7.05
CA LEU A 49 6.04 -2.11 -7.95
C LEU A 49 7.30 -1.62 -7.22
N VAL A 50 7.17 -1.04 -6.02
CA VAL A 50 8.31 -0.66 -5.18
C VAL A 50 9.17 -1.88 -4.84
N VAL A 51 8.56 -2.97 -4.35
CA VAL A 51 9.29 -4.20 -4.03
C VAL A 51 9.95 -4.80 -5.27
N PHE A 52 9.26 -4.75 -6.42
CA PHE A 52 9.83 -5.19 -7.70
C PHE A 52 11.05 -4.34 -8.10
N LEU A 53 10.98 -3.02 -7.95
CA LEU A 53 12.09 -2.11 -8.23
C LEU A 53 13.27 -2.33 -7.27
N GLU A 54 12.99 -2.50 -5.98
CA GLU A 54 14.02 -2.84 -4.99
C GLU A 54 14.71 -4.16 -5.37
N TYR A 55 13.93 -5.17 -5.75
CA TYR A 55 14.47 -6.45 -6.19
C TYR A 55 15.32 -6.32 -7.46
N ALA A 56 14.84 -5.59 -8.47
CA ALA A 56 15.59 -5.33 -9.70
C ALA A 56 16.90 -4.58 -9.43
N ALA A 57 16.87 -3.54 -8.59
CA ALA A 57 18.05 -2.78 -8.18
C ALA A 57 19.06 -3.65 -7.42
N VAL A 58 18.60 -4.54 -6.52
CA VAL A 58 19.47 -5.48 -5.79
C VAL A 58 20.13 -6.49 -6.74
N LEU A 59 19.43 -6.91 -7.79
CA LEU A 59 19.98 -7.78 -8.83
C LEU A 59 20.91 -7.04 -9.82
N GLY A 60 21.02 -5.71 -9.73
CA GLY A 60 21.88 -4.90 -10.61
C GLY A 60 21.34 -4.72 -12.02
N TRP A 61 20.02 -4.80 -12.20
CA TRP A 61 19.34 -4.42 -13.45
C TRP A 61 19.24 -2.90 -13.61
#